data_AF-S3XZ78-F1
#
_entry.id   AF-S3XZ78-F1
#
_cell.length_a   1.000
_cell.length_b   1.000
_cell.length_c   1.000
_cell.angle_alpha   90.00
_cell.angle_beta   90.00
_cell.angle_gamma   90.00
#
_symmetry.space_group_name_H-M   'P 1'
#
loop_
_entity.id
_entity.type
_entity.pdbx_description
1 polymer ?
#
loop_
_entity_poly.entity_id
_entity_poly.type
_entity_poly.pdbx_seq_one_letter_code
_entity_poly.pdbx_strand_id
1 'polypeptide(L)'
;MTERVEPRVKGGRIALGPTFVARLVPWLKWGAPLLAALFLPVTGLYVGRISGWPWFVSLPLAWCAGWALLALLLLAVLACVHRTTWWDPVAGEVRRGRQHLAVAHVQAVVPDFRPQGVTALEAGEGARRLLIPYSGWDDRSYEGIAEFERRVFAGEGVSRPQLLARDRAARKSWENRALAKKYGMAWRGEFEDPHVFLEAFDARRKQLARRRR
;
A
#
# COMPACT_ATOMS: atom_id res chain seq x y z
N MET A 1 -11.21 0.80 25.53
CA MET A 1 -11.08 2.21 25.11
C MET A 1 -10.37 2.23 23.77
N THR A 2 -11.10 2.43 22.67
CA THR A 2 -10.50 2.58 21.34
C THR A 2 -9.88 3.96 21.28
N GLU A 3 -8.56 4.03 21.26
CA GLU A 3 -7.81 5.27 21.05
C GLU A 3 -8.30 5.89 19.73
N ARG A 4 -8.86 7.10 19.78
CA ARG A 4 -9.26 7.82 18.56
C ARG A 4 -7.97 8.18 17.81
N VAL A 5 -7.73 7.49 16.71
CA VAL A 5 -6.61 7.80 15.83
C VAL A 5 -6.99 9.00 14.99
N GLU A 6 -6.18 10.06 15.04
CA GLU A 6 -6.41 11.26 14.23
C GLU A 6 -5.63 11.20 12.91
N PRO A 7 -6.16 11.84 11.84
CA PRO A 7 -5.44 11.95 10.58
C PRO A 7 -4.17 12.80 10.75
N ARG A 8 -3.17 12.59 9.89
CA ARG A 8 -1.97 13.41 9.91
C ARG A 8 -2.23 14.79 9.31
N VAL A 9 -1.85 15.83 10.05
CA VAL A 9 -2.00 17.22 9.62
C VAL A 9 -0.63 17.91 9.54
N LYS A 10 -0.40 18.71 8.50
CA LYS A 10 0.77 19.60 8.37
C LYS A 10 0.32 20.95 7.82
N GLY A 11 0.38 22.00 8.63
CA GLY A 11 0.00 23.35 8.24
C GLY A 11 -1.43 23.44 7.71
N GLY A 12 -2.39 22.80 8.39
CA GLY A 12 -3.80 22.74 7.98
C GLY A 12 -4.12 21.71 6.88
N ARG A 13 -3.10 21.13 6.22
CA ARG A 13 -3.29 20.10 5.19
C ARG A 13 -3.35 18.72 5.80
N ILE A 14 -4.25 17.89 5.30
CA ILE A 14 -4.49 16.52 5.77
C ILE A 14 -3.83 15.53 4.80
N ALA A 15 -3.07 14.57 5.31
CA ALA A 15 -2.49 13.53 4.47
C ALA A 15 -3.54 12.48 4.08
N LEU A 16 -3.71 12.24 2.79
CA LEU A 16 -4.67 11.26 2.26
C LEU A 16 -4.06 9.87 2.01
N GLY A 17 -3.00 9.51 2.72
CA GLY A 17 -2.25 8.28 2.44
C GLY A 17 -0.94 8.17 3.20
N PRO A 18 -0.05 7.27 2.78
CA PRO A 18 1.15 6.96 3.51
C PRO A 18 2.13 8.13 3.38
N THR A 19 2.71 8.52 4.49
CA THR A 19 3.77 9.54 4.50
C THR A 19 5.14 8.88 4.32
N PHE A 20 6.15 9.71 4.07
CA PHE A 20 7.53 9.26 3.99
C PHE A 20 7.94 8.48 5.25
N VAL A 21 7.59 9.03 6.41
CA VAL A 21 7.88 8.44 7.73
C VAL A 21 7.13 7.12 7.92
N ALA A 22 5.87 7.04 7.50
CA ALA A 22 5.06 5.83 7.61
C ALA A 22 5.65 4.65 6.80
N ARG A 23 6.41 4.93 5.73
CA ARG A 23 7.16 3.91 4.97
C ARG A 23 8.54 3.62 5.54
N LEU A 24 9.24 4.66 5.96
CA LEU A 24 10.62 4.55 6.40
C LEU A 24 10.74 3.84 7.76
N VAL A 25 9.91 4.21 8.74
CA VAL A 25 10.08 3.74 10.13
C VAL A 25 9.90 2.22 10.27
N PRO A 26 8.84 1.58 9.73
CA PRO A 26 8.70 0.13 9.82
C PRO A 26 9.86 -0.60 9.15
N TRP A 27 10.39 -0.04 8.07
CA TRP A 27 11.50 -0.63 7.35
C TRP A 27 12.82 -0.50 8.11
N LEU A 28 13.12 0.66 8.70
CA LEU A 28 14.31 0.83 9.55
C LEU A 28 14.25 -0.05 10.80
N LYS A 29 13.06 -0.21 11.39
CA LYS A 29 12.85 -1.00 12.61
C LYS A 29 12.90 -2.50 12.38
N TRP A 30 12.34 -2.98 11.27
CA TRP A 30 12.16 -4.42 11.05
C TRP A 30 12.74 -4.90 9.72
N GLY A 31 12.46 -4.20 8.62
CA GLY A 31 12.90 -4.62 7.28
C GLY A 31 14.42 -4.71 7.14
N ALA A 32 15.12 -3.59 7.36
CA ALA A 32 16.57 -3.50 7.20
C ALA A 32 17.33 -4.41 8.19
N PRO A 33 16.97 -4.45 9.50
CA PRO A 33 17.67 -5.32 10.45
C PRO A 33 17.53 -6.81 10.11
N LEU A 34 16.33 -7.25 9.73
CA LEU A 34 16.08 -8.64 9.36
C LEU A 34 16.78 -9.01 8.07
N LEU A 35 16.74 -8.12 7.07
CA LEU A 35 17.42 -8.37 5.79
C LEU A 35 18.95 -8.38 5.98
N ALA A 36 19.49 -7.45 6.78
CA ALA A 36 20.91 -7.45 7.14
C ALA A 36 21.30 -8.73 7.89
N ALA A 37 20.45 -9.23 8.79
CA ALA A 37 20.67 -10.48 9.52
C ALA A 37 20.64 -11.70 8.58
N LEU A 38 19.80 -11.70 7.55
CA LEU A 38 19.77 -12.77 6.54
C LEU A 38 21.08 -12.86 5.75
N PHE A 39 21.71 -11.72 5.44
CA PHE A 39 22.98 -11.65 4.71
C PHE A 39 24.22 -11.75 5.60
N LEU A 40 24.03 -11.89 6.91
CA LEU A 40 25.08 -11.92 7.93
C LEU A 40 26.10 -13.06 7.76
N PRO A 41 25.70 -14.29 7.37
CA PRO A 41 26.67 -15.36 7.13
C PRO A 41 27.65 -15.01 6.01
N VAL A 42 27.18 -14.37 4.94
CA VAL A 42 28.02 -13.99 3.80
C VAL A 42 28.87 -12.77 4.14
N THR A 43 28.23 -11.71 4.64
CA THR A 43 28.89 -10.42 4.91
C THR A 43 29.85 -10.51 6.10
N GLY A 44 29.48 -11.21 7.17
CA GLY A 44 30.30 -11.35 8.37
C GLY A 44 31.52 -12.26 8.18
N LEU A 45 31.38 -13.36 7.42
CA LEU A 45 32.53 -14.20 7.04
C LEU A 45 33.51 -13.44 6.14
N TYR A 46 32.99 -12.64 5.20
CA TYR A 46 33.80 -11.80 4.33
C TYR A 46 34.57 -10.72 5.12
N VAL A 47 33.89 -9.99 6.02
CA VAL A 47 34.51 -8.98 6.88
C VAL A 47 35.55 -9.61 7.80
N GLY A 48 35.24 -10.74 8.44
CA GLY A 48 36.19 -11.46 9.30
C GLY A 48 37.45 -11.90 8.55
N ARG A 49 37.29 -12.42 7.31
CA ARG A 49 38.40 -12.83 6.46
C ARG A 49 39.32 -11.67 6.06
N ILE A 50 38.75 -10.50 5.77
CA ILE A 50 39.54 -9.33 5.29
C ILE A 50 40.18 -8.55 6.44
N SER A 51 39.45 -8.37 7.53
CA SER A 51 39.93 -7.57 8.67
C SER A 51 40.84 -8.36 9.62
N GLY A 52 40.83 -9.70 9.54
CA GLY A 52 41.50 -10.56 10.51
C GLY A 52 40.87 -10.52 11.91
N TRP A 53 39.72 -9.88 12.06
CA TRP A 53 39.04 -9.74 13.35
C TRP A 53 38.37 -11.05 13.76
N PRO A 54 38.27 -11.30 15.08
CA PRO A 54 37.52 -12.43 15.57
C PRO A 54 36.03 -12.28 15.20
N TRP A 55 35.38 -13.41 15.00
CA TRP A 55 34.01 -13.47 14.47
C TRP A 55 32.98 -12.69 15.30
N PHE A 56 33.18 -12.60 16.62
CA PHE A 56 32.29 -11.88 17.53
C PHE A 56 32.35 -10.35 17.37
N VAL A 57 33.40 -9.83 16.71
CA VAL A 57 33.50 -8.42 16.31
C VAL A 57 33.05 -8.23 14.86
N SER A 58 33.48 -9.12 13.95
CA SER A 58 33.18 -8.97 12.53
C SER A 58 31.68 -9.13 12.21
N LEU A 59 30.98 -10.03 12.91
CA LEU A 59 29.54 -10.27 12.69
C LEU A 59 28.65 -9.08 13.07
N PRO A 60 28.70 -8.51 14.29
CA PRO A 60 27.87 -7.35 14.63
C PRO A 60 28.24 -6.12 13.80
N LEU A 61 29.52 -5.94 13.45
CA LEU A 61 29.94 -4.81 12.63
C LEU A 61 29.43 -4.94 11.19
N ALA A 62 29.54 -6.13 10.59
CA ALA A 62 28.97 -6.41 9.27
C ALA A 62 27.45 -6.24 9.26
N TRP A 63 26.77 -6.63 10.34
CA TRP A 63 25.33 -6.42 10.51
C TRP A 63 24.97 -4.93 10.52
N CYS A 64 25.63 -4.15 11.38
CA CYS A 64 25.39 -2.71 11.51
C CYS A 64 25.67 -1.99 10.19
N ALA A 65 26.76 -2.35 9.51
CA ALA A 65 27.11 -1.79 8.20
C ALA A 65 26.07 -2.17 7.13
N GLY A 66 25.65 -3.43 7.09
CA GLY A 66 24.60 -3.90 6.19
C GLY A 66 23.26 -3.20 6.43
N TRP A 67 22.86 -3.06 7.70
CA TRP A 67 21.68 -2.31 8.10
C TRP A 67 21.77 -0.84 7.64
N ALA A 68 22.89 -0.17 7.91
CA ALA A 68 23.09 1.23 7.54
C ALA A 68 23.07 1.43 6.01
N LEU A 69 23.75 0.56 5.26
CA LEU A 69 23.74 0.59 3.80
C LEU A 69 22.33 0.42 3.24
N LEU A 70 21.60 -0.57 3.75
CA LEU A 70 20.20 -0.78 3.41
C LEU A 70 19.37 0.47 3.75
N ALA A 71 19.49 1.02 4.97
CA ALA A 71 18.83 2.25 5.41
C ALA A 71 19.04 3.41 4.44
N LEU A 72 20.29 3.65 4.04
CA LEU A 72 20.65 4.69 3.08
C LEU A 72 20.06 4.42 1.69
N LEU A 73 20.11 3.17 1.22
CA LEU A 73 19.54 2.79 -0.08
C LEU A 73 18.03 3.02 -0.11
N LEU A 74 17.30 2.60 0.93
CA LEU A 74 15.87 2.87 1.00
C LEU A 74 15.60 4.37 1.08
N LEU A 75 16.36 5.10 1.90
CA LEU A 75 16.21 6.54 2.02
C LEU A 75 16.36 7.22 0.65
N ALA A 76 17.36 6.83 -0.13
CA ALA A 76 17.58 7.33 -1.49
C ALA A 76 16.40 6.99 -2.41
N VAL A 77 15.92 5.74 -2.42
CA VAL A 77 14.76 5.33 -3.23
C VAL A 77 13.50 6.11 -2.83
N LEU A 78 13.24 6.25 -1.54
CA LEU A 78 12.09 7.02 -1.05
C LEU A 78 12.22 8.51 -1.37
N ALA A 79 13.41 9.10 -1.26
CA ALA A 79 13.63 10.50 -1.62
C ALA A 79 13.33 10.77 -3.11
N CYS A 80 13.68 9.82 -3.98
CA CYS A 80 13.42 9.93 -5.42
C CYS A 80 11.95 9.68 -5.79
N VAL A 81 11.32 8.66 -5.19
CA VAL A 81 10.04 8.11 -5.67
C VAL A 81 8.85 8.52 -4.80
N HIS A 82 9.05 8.76 -3.51
CA HIS A 82 7.94 8.99 -2.60
C HIS A 82 7.33 10.38 -2.81
N ARG A 83 6.03 10.38 -3.09
CA ARG A 83 5.20 11.58 -3.16
C ARG A 83 3.99 11.38 -2.25
N THR A 84 3.98 12.10 -1.13
CA THR A 84 2.84 12.15 -0.20
C THR A 84 1.69 12.91 -0.84
N THR A 85 0.48 12.39 -0.70
CA THR A 85 -0.76 13.07 -1.12
C THR A 85 -1.28 13.91 0.03
N TRP A 86 -1.42 15.21 -0.21
CA TRP A 86 -1.94 16.17 0.76
C TRP A 86 -3.23 16.77 0.23
N TRP A 87 -4.21 16.93 1.10
CA TRP A 87 -5.43 17.68 0.84
C TRP A 87 -5.43 18.96 1.67
N ASP A 88 -5.77 20.06 1.02
CA ASP A 88 -5.96 21.37 1.64
C ASP A 88 -7.48 21.63 1.78
N PRO A 89 -8.04 21.56 3.00
CA PRO A 89 -9.47 21.77 3.20
C PRO A 89 -9.92 23.20 2.90
N VAL A 90 -9.02 24.18 2.99
CA VAL A 90 -9.34 25.59 2.78
C VAL A 90 -9.33 25.92 1.29
N ALA A 91 -8.28 25.48 0.58
CA ALA A 91 -8.16 25.72 -0.86
C ALA A 91 -9.03 24.75 -1.69
N GLY A 92 -9.51 23.64 -1.12
CA GLY A 92 -10.27 22.64 -1.85
C GLY A 92 -9.44 21.90 -2.90
N GLU A 93 -8.17 21.63 -2.60
CA GLU A 93 -7.25 20.98 -3.55
C GLU A 93 -6.56 19.75 -2.95
N VAL A 94 -6.40 18.71 -3.77
CA VAL A 94 -5.57 17.54 -3.47
C VAL A 94 -4.30 17.60 -4.32
N ARG A 95 -3.14 17.46 -3.69
CA ARG A 95 -1.82 17.57 -4.34
C ARG A 95 -0.96 16.35 -4.05
N ARG A 96 -0.33 15.80 -5.09
CA ARG A 96 0.67 14.73 -5.01
C ARG A 96 1.84 15.03 -5.94
N GLY A 97 2.95 15.53 -5.40
CA GLY A 97 4.07 15.99 -6.22
C GLY A 97 3.65 17.13 -7.16
N ARG A 98 3.76 16.91 -8.48
CA ARG A 98 3.31 17.87 -9.51
C ARG A 98 1.83 17.71 -9.90
N GLN A 99 1.20 16.60 -9.50
CA GLN A 99 -0.21 16.34 -9.79
C GLN A 99 -1.09 17.11 -8.80
N HIS A 100 -2.14 17.75 -9.32
CA HIS A 100 -3.15 18.46 -8.54
C HIS A 100 -4.53 18.08 -9.04
N LEU A 101 -5.49 18.06 -8.12
CA LEU A 101 -6.88 17.72 -8.38
C LEU A 101 -7.76 18.63 -7.51
N ALA A 102 -8.59 19.45 -8.14
CA ALA A 102 -9.57 20.25 -7.44
C ALA A 102 -10.65 19.32 -6.87
N VAL A 103 -10.97 19.48 -5.58
CA VAL A 103 -11.94 18.66 -4.85
C VAL A 103 -13.33 18.74 -5.48
N ALA A 104 -13.69 19.92 -6.01
CA ALA A 104 -14.96 20.13 -6.72
C ALA A 104 -15.15 19.20 -7.93
N HIS A 105 -14.06 18.67 -8.49
CA HIS A 105 -14.14 17.73 -9.60
C HIS A 105 -14.12 16.27 -9.16
N VAL A 106 -13.83 15.98 -7.88
CA VAL A 106 -13.74 14.62 -7.37
C VAL A 106 -15.14 14.03 -7.24
N GLN A 107 -15.42 12.98 -8.00
CA GLN A 107 -16.70 12.29 -8.00
C GLN A 107 -16.70 11.10 -7.04
N ALA A 108 -15.57 10.40 -6.92
CA ALA A 108 -15.49 9.19 -6.11
C ALA A 108 -14.07 8.92 -5.59
N VAL A 109 -14.01 8.21 -4.46
CA VAL A 109 -12.80 7.57 -3.92
C VAL A 109 -12.99 6.07 -4.09
N VAL A 110 -12.18 5.46 -4.96
CA VAL A 110 -12.35 4.06 -5.36
C VAL A 110 -11.09 3.27 -5.06
N PRO A 111 -11.19 2.09 -4.44
CA PRO A 111 -10.07 1.17 -4.35
C PRO A 111 -9.71 0.62 -5.74
N ASP A 112 -8.51 0.90 -6.23
CA ASP A 112 -7.95 0.43 -7.51
C ASP A 112 -6.76 -0.52 -7.26
N PHE A 113 -7.05 -1.82 -7.20
CA PHE A 113 -6.05 -2.86 -6.94
C PHE A 113 -5.27 -3.34 -8.17
N ARG A 114 -5.13 -2.50 -9.21
CA ARG A 114 -4.01 -2.63 -10.19
C ARG A 114 -2.70 -2.91 -9.46
N PRO A 115 -1.69 -3.58 -10.08
CA PRO A 115 -0.71 -4.45 -9.43
C PRO A 115 0.08 -3.92 -8.21
N GLN A 116 -0.08 -2.65 -7.83
CA GLN A 116 0.55 -2.00 -6.69
C GLN A 116 -0.40 -1.70 -5.51
N GLY A 117 -1.70 -2.03 -5.59
CA GLY A 117 -2.71 -1.71 -4.56
C GLY A 117 -2.83 -0.21 -4.33
N VAL A 118 -3.80 0.46 -4.95
CA VAL A 118 -3.83 1.92 -5.04
C VAL A 118 -5.25 2.43 -4.77
N THR A 119 -5.44 3.55 -4.08
CA THR A 119 -6.74 4.23 -4.00
C THR A 119 -6.75 5.30 -5.08
N ALA A 120 -7.80 5.37 -5.90
CA ALA A 120 -7.96 6.38 -6.93
C ALA A 120 -8.98 7.44 -6.48
N LEU A 121 -8.62 8.71 -6.63
CA LEU A 121 -9.58 9.81 -6.67
C LEU A 121 -9.97 10.01 -8.12
N GLU A 122 -11.24 9.79 -8.45
CA GLU A 122 -11.75 9.95 -9.81
C GLU A 122 -12.38 11.32 -9.99
N ALA A 123 -11.91 12.08 -10.99
CA ALA A 123 -12.54 13.34 -11.38
C ALA A 123 -13.43 13.20 -12.61
N GLY A 124 -14.47 14.05 -12.68
CA GLY A 124 -15.47 14.10 -13.76
C GLY A 124 -14.94 14.41 -15.16
N GLU A 125 -15.85 14.61 -16.13
CA GLU A 125 -15.62 14.60 -17.58
C GLU A 125 -14.22 15.12 -17.99
N GLY A 126 -13.35 14.18 -18.40
CA GLY A 126 -11.90 14.38 -18.56
C GLY A 126 -11.03 13.30 -17.89
N ALA A 127 -11.62 12.38 -17.10
CA ALA A 127 -11.03 11.14 -16.57
C ALA A 127 -9.66 11.30 -15.87
N ARG A 128 -9.43 12.42 -15.18
CA ARG A 128 -8.21 12.58 -14.39
C ARG A 128 -8.33 11.75 -13.12
N ARG A 129 -7.46 10.75 -12.98
CA ARG A 129 -7.34 9.91 -11.78
C ARG A 129 -6.10 10.30 -10.99
N LEU A 130 -6.28 10.64 -9.71
CA LEU A 130 -5.16 10.78 -8.79
C LEU A 130 -4.99 9.49 -7.99
N LEU A 131 -3.87 8.83 -8.18
CA LEU A 131 -3.55 7.58 -7.52
C LEU A 131 -2.91 7.83 -6.15
N ILE A 132 -3.23 7.00 -5.16
CA ILE A 132 -2.68 7.01 -3.80
C ILE A 132 -2.20 5.60 -3.47
N PRO A 133 -0.89 5.35 -3.32
CA PRO A 133 -0.37 3.99 -3.17
C PRO A 133 -0.65 3.41 -1.77
N TYR A 134 -1.02 2.13 -1.65
CA TYR A 134 -1.27 1.45 -0.36
C TYR A 134 0.00 1.11 0.44
N SER A 135 1.16 1.02 -0.23
CA SER A 135 2.42 0.71 0.46
C SER A 135 2.69 1.71 1.59
N GLY A 136 2.86 1.20 2.81
CA GLY A 136 3.08 2.00 4.02
C GLY A 136 1.84 2.67 4.59
N TRP A 137 0.63 2.25 4.20
CA TRP A 137 -0.59 2.67 4.89
C TRP A 137 -0.60 2.17 6.32
N ASP A 138 -1.18 3.00 7.17
CA ASP A 138 -1.41 2.75 8.57
C ASP A 138 -2.69 3.45 9.00
N ASP A 139 -3.05 3.34 10.27
CA ASP A 139 -4.33 3.82 10.78
C ASP A 139 -4.56 5.30 10.48
N ARG A 140 -3.55 6.15 10.67
CA ARG A 140 -3.67 7.59 10.36
C ARG A 140 -3.85 7.89 8.87
N SER A 141 -3.43 6.99 7.98
CA SER A 141 -3.65 7.12 6.53
C SER A 141 -5.12 6.86 6.19
N TYR A 142 -5.73 5.84 6.79
CA TYR A 142 -7.17 5.55 6.65
C TYR A 142 -8.03 6.67 7.23
N GLU A 143 -7.65 7.22 8.38
CA GLU A 143 -8.38 8.36 8.98
C GLU A 143 -8.32 9.61 8.09
N GLY A 144 -7.21 9.82 7.38
CA GLY A 144 -7.10 10.90 6.40
C GLY A 144 -8.11 10.77 5.26
N ILE A 145 -8.28 9.55 4.73
CA ILE A 145 -9.29 9.25 3.70
C ILE A 145 -10.71 9.34 4.25
N ALA A 146 -10.95 8.83 5.46
CA ALA A 146 -12.25 8.90 6.12
C ALA A 146 -12.69 10.35 6.33
N GLU A 147 -11.78 11.20 6.81
CA GLU A 147 -12.01 12.63 7.00
C GLU A 147 -12.27 13.34 5.66
N PHE A 148 -11.51 13.00 4.62
CA PHE A 148 -11.73 13.51 3.27
C PHE A 148 -13.11 13.15 2.74
N GLU A 149 -13.48 11.87 2.74
CA GLU A 149 -14.79 11.42 2.24
C GLU A 149 -15.95 12.07 3.01
N ARG A 150 -15.81 12.19 4.34
CA ARG A 150 -16.81 12.84 5.20
C ARG A 150 -17.05 14.30 4.83
N ARG A 151 -15.99 15.07 4.57
CA ARG A 151 -16.13 16.50 4.27
C ARG A 151 -16.48 16.78 2.81
N VAL A 152 -16.06 15.92 1.89
CA VAL A 152 -16.22 16.16 0.44
C VAL A 152 -17.55 15.64 -0.08
N PHE A 153 -18.01 14.47 0.38
CA PHE A 153 -19.24 13.85 -0.14
C PHE A 153 -20.48 14.06 0.73
N ALA A 154 -20.40 14.89 1.77
CA ALA A 154 -21.51 15.30 2.64
C ALA A 154 -22.39 14.15 3.19
N GLY A 155 -21.86 12.94 3.30
CA GLY A 155 -22.54 11.77 3.86
C GLY A 155 -22.15 11.49 5.31
N GLU A 156 -22.87 10.57 5.98
CA GLU A 156 -22.37 9.94 7.21
C GLU A 156 -20.98 9.38 6.93
N GLY A 157 -19.95 10.00 7.51
CA GLY A 157 -18.58 9.73 7.14
C GLY A 157 -18.24 8.25 7.28
N VAL A 158 -17.65 7.68 6.23
CA VAL A 158 -17.24 6.27 6.24
C VAL A 158 -16.19 6.08 7.34
N SER A 159 -16.50 5.23 8.31
CA SER A 159 -15.59 4.91 9.40
C SER A 159 -14.41 4.08 8.91
N ARG A 160 -13.27 4.11 9.63
CA ARG A 160 -12.10 3.27 9.30
C ARG A 160 -12.44 1.78 9.10
N PRO A 161 -13.24 1.12 9.97
CA PRO A 161 -13.63 -0.27 9.75
C PRO A 161 -14.39 -0.50 8.42
N GLN A 162 -15.24 0.44 8.03
CA GLN A 162 -15.97 0.37 6.76
C GLN A 162 -15.04 0.58 5.56
N LEU A 163 -14.08 1.51 5.63
CA LEU A 163 -13.04 1.67 4.60
C LEU A 163 -12.20 0.39 4.44
N LEU A 164 -11.76 -0.20 5.56
CA LEU A 164 -11.02 -1.47 5.53
C LEU A 164 -11.85 -2.62 4.95
N ALA A 165 -13.12 -2.71 5.30
CA ALA A 165 -14.03 -3.72 4.75
C ALA A 165 -14.22 -3.55 3.24
N ARG A 166 -14.46 -2.31 2.80
CA ARG A 166 -14.56 -1.93 1.38
C ARG A 166 -13.31 -2.33 0.61
N ASP A 167 -12.14 -1.99 1.14
CA ASP A 167 -10.85 -2.28 0.50
C ASP A 167 -10.55 -3.79 0.44
N ARG A 168 -10.87 -4.53 1.51
CA ARG A 168 -10.75 -6.00 1.51
C ARG A 168 -11.67 -6.65 0.49
N ALA A 169 -12.92 -6.20 0.40
CA ALA A 169 -13.89 -6.70 -0.57
C ALA A 169 -13.42 -6.44 -2.01
N ALA A 170 -13.00 -5.20 -2.31
CA ALA A 170 -12.51 -4.82 -3.62
C ALA A 170 -11.21 -5.57 -3.99
N ARG A 171 -10.30 -5.80 -3.04
CA ARG A 171 -9.11 -6.63 -3.27
C ARG A 171 -9.48 -8.08 -3.61
N LYS A 172 -10.40 -8.68 -2.85
CA LYS A 172 -10.85 -10.05 -3.09
C LYS A 172 -11.53 -10.19 -4.45
N SER A 173 -12.39 -9.24 -4.83
CA SER A 173 -13.00 -9.20 -6.17
C SER A 173 -11.92 -9.08 -7.27
N TRP A 174 -10.89 -8.24 -7.09
CA TRP A 174 -9.78 -8.16 -8.03
C TRP A 174 -8.99 -9.47 -8.16
N GLU A 175 -8.66 -10.13 -7.04
CA GLU A 175 -7.97 -11.43 -7.03
C GLU A 175 -8.80 -12.51 -7.75
N ASN A 176 -10.11 -12.54 -7.51
CA ASN A 176 -11.05 -13.43 -8.20
C ASN A 176 -11.10 -13.15 -9.71
N ARG A 177 -11.12 -11.87 -10.13
CA ARG A 177 -11.07 -11.48 -11.56
C ARG A 177 -9.76 -11.93 -12.21
N ALA A 178 -8.63 -11.78 -11.52
CA ALA A 178 -7.34 -12.23 -12.00
C ALA A 178 -7.30 -13.76 -12.16
N LEU A 179 -7.86 -14.51 -11.19
CA LEU A 179 -8.01 -15.96 -11.28
C LEU A 179 -8.93 -16.37 -12.42
N ALA A 180 -10.10 -15.75 -12.55
CA ALA A 180 -11.03 -16.02 -13.65
C ALA A 180 -10.33 -15.89 -15.01
N LYS A 181 -9.61 -14.78 -15.22
CA LYS A 181 -8.82 -14.54 -16.43
C LYS A 181 -7.77 -15.62 -16.65
N LYS A 182 -7.01 -16.00 -15.61
CA LYS A 182 -5.96 -17.04 -15.68
C LYS A 182 -6.52 -18.42 -16.06
N TYR A 183 -7.75 -18.74 -15.66
CA TYR A 183 -8.40 -20.03 -15.93
C TYR A 183 -9.36 -20.01 -17.13
N GLY A 184 -9.37 -18.90 -17.89
CA GLY A 184 -10.21 -18.72 -19.07
C GLY A 184 -11.70 -18.67 -18.76
N MET A 185 -12.07 -18.18 -17.59
CA MET A 185 -13.45 -17.93 -17.18
C MET A 185 -13.81 -16.48 -17.48
N ALA A 186 -14.88 -16.25 -18.25
CA ALA A 186 -15.43 -14.92 -18.45
C ALA A 186 -16.02 -14.39 -17.13
N TRP A 187 -15.71 -13.14 -16.78
CA TRP A 187 -16.27 -12.52 -15.58
C TRP A 187 -17.78 -12.30 -15.74
N ARG A 188 -18.54 -12.62 -14.69
CA ARG A 188 -19.99 -12.44 -14.61
C ARG A 188 -20.31 -11.59 -13.39
N GLY A 189 -21.36 -10.78 -13.44
CA GLY A 189 -21.77 -9.94 -12.30
C GLY A 189 -22.05 -10.74 -11.02
N GLU A 190 -22.53 -11.98 -11.15
CA GLU A 190 -22.75 -12.91 -10.05
C GLU A 190 -21.45 -13.28 -9.30
N PHE A 191 -20.29 -13.19 -9.94
CA PHE A 191 -18.98 -13.47 -9.32
C PHE A 191 -18.49 -12.36 -8.40
N GLU A 192 -19.23 -11.25 -8.29
CA GLU A 192 -19.01 -10.31 -7.19
C GLU A 192 -19.30 -10.96 -5.83
N ASP A 193 -20.19 -11.96 -5.77
CA ASP A 193 -20.29 -12.84 -4.60
C ASP A 193 -19.12 -13.84 -4.59
N PRO A 194 -18.24 -13.79 -3.57
CA PRO A 194 -17.12 -14.71 -3.48
C PRO A 194 -17.51 -16.19 -3.42
N HIS A 195 -18.67 -16.52 -2.84
CA HIS A 195 -19.12 -17.91 -2.74
C HIS A 195 -19.47 -18.48 -4.11
N VAL A 196 -20.26 -17.74 -4.89
CA VAL A 196 -20.64 -18.11 -6.26
C VAL A 196 -19.41 -18.25 -7.15
N PHE A 197 -18.44 -17.34 -7.03
CA PHE A 197 -17.18 -17.45 -7.77
C PHE A 197 -16.39 -18.72 -7.41
N LEU A 198 -16.26 -19.04 -6.13
CA LEU A 198 -15.45 -20.17 -5.67
C LEU A 198 -16.02 -21.51 -6.16
N GLU A 199 -17.35 -21.68 -6.13
CA GLU A 199 -18.00 -22.88 -6.65
C GLU A 199 -17.74 -23.06 -8.16
N ALA A 200 -17.94 -22.00 -8.94
CA ALA A 200 -17.69 -22.01 -10.38
C ALA A 200 -16.20 -22.25 -10.71
N PHE A 201 -15.31 -21.66 -9.93
CA PHE A 201 -13.86 -21.83 -10.05
C PHE A 201 -13.44 -23.28 -9.78
N ASP A 202 -13.99 -23.90 -8.73
CA ASP A 202 -13.69 -25.30 -8.39
C ASP A 202 -14.19 -26.27 -9.45
N ALA A 203 -15.38 -26.04 -10.01
CA ALA A 203 -15.89 -26.81 -11.13
C ALA A 203 -14.94 -26.72 -12.34
N ARG A 204 -14.48 -25.51 -12.69
CA ARG A 204 -13.53 -25.28 -13.78
C ARG A 204 -12.18 -25.95 -13.52
N ARG A 205 -11.65 -25.83 -12.30
CA ARG A 205 -10.39 -26.44 -11.88
C ARG A 205 -10.45 -27.98 -12.01
N LYS A 206 -11.53 -28.60 -11.56
CA LYS A 206 -11.77 -30.05 -11.70
C LYS A 206 -11.86 -30.47 -13.18
N GLN A 207 -12.55 -29.69 -14.02
CA GLN A 207 -12.64 -29.95 -15.46
C GLN A 207 -11.26 -29.93 -16.14
N LEU A 208 -10.42 -28.92 -15.84
CA LEU A 208 -9.08 -28.81 -16.39
C LEU A 208 -8.15 -29.93 -15.91
N ALA A 209 -8.27 -30.33 -14.64
CA ALA A 209 -7.51 -31.46 -14.10
C ALA A 209 -7.86 -32.78 -14.79
N ARG A 210 -9.16 -33.01 -15.10
CA ARG A 210 -9.62 -34.19 -15.85
C ARG A 210 -9.09 -34.22 -17.29
N ARG A 211 -8.98 -33.08 -17.96
CA ARG A 211 -8.46 -32.99 -19.34
C ARG A 211 -6.94 -33.20 -19.47
N ARG A 212 -6.21 -33.16 -18.35
CA ARG A 212 -4.75 -33.38 -18.31
C ARG A 212 -4.37 -34.84 -17.99
N ARG A 213 -5.35 -35.68 -17.65
CA ARG A 213 -5.21 -37.13 -17.55
C ARG A 213 -5.68 -37.75 -18.86
#